data_AF-A0A3N0Z9M7-F1
#
_entry.id   AF-A0A3N0Z9M7-F1
#
_cell.length_a   1.000
_cell.length_b   1.000
_cell.length_c   1.000
_cell.angle_alpha   90.00
_cell.angle_beta   90.00
_cell.angle_gamma   90.00
#
_symmetry.space_group_name_H-M   'P 1'
#
loop_
_entity.id
_entity.type
_entity.pdbx_description
1 polymer ?
#
loop_
_entity_poly.entity_id
_entity_poly.type
_entity_poly.pdbx_seq_one_letter_code
_entity_poly.pdbx_strand_id
1 'polypeptide(L)' 'GALVTACADDTLHLWNLRQRRPAILHSLKFNRERITFCHLPFQSKWLYVGTERGNTHIVNIESFVLSGYVIMWNKAIEL' A
#
# COMPACT_ATOMS: atom_id res chain seq x y z
N GLY A 1 18.49 -3.91 0.45
CA GLY A 1 17.25 -3.97 -0.36
C GLY A 1 16.27 -2.90 0.11
N ALA A 2 15.04 -2.93 -0.39
CA ALA A 2 13.93 -2.15 0.15
C ALA A 2 12.86 -3.12 0.67
N LEU A 3 12.10 -2.71 1.68
CA LEU A 3 11.01 -3.50 2.26
C LEU A 3 9.78 -2.62 2.43
N VAL A 4 8.62 -3.11 2.03
CA VAL A 4 7.33 -2.49 2.37
C VAL A 4 6.71 -3.27 3.52
N THR A 5 6.26 -2.58 4.55
CA THR A 5 5.51 -3.19 5.66
C THR A 5 4.14 -2.53 5.79
N ALA A 6 3.10 -3.33 6.04
CA ALA A 6 1.78 -2.85 6.43
C ALA A 6 1.59 -3.06 7.94
N CYS A 7 1.18 -2.01 8.64
CA CYS A 7 1.03 -2.01 10.09
C CYS A 7 -0.44 -2.10 10.51
N ALA A 8 -0.68 -2.56 11.75
CA ALA A 8 -2.03 -2.74 12.30
C ALA A 8 -2.80 -1.43 12.47
N ASP A 9 -2.12 -0.29 12.39
CA ASP A 9 -2.73 1.03 12.42
C ASP A 9 -3.11 1.54 11.02
N ASP A 10 -3.00 0.73 9.97
CA ASP A 10 -3.27 1.11 8.56
C ASP A 10 -2.21 2.06 7.96
N THR A 11 -0.98 2.02 8.48
CA THR A 11 0.17 2.69 7.88
C THR A 11 0.99 1.73 7.04
N LEU A 12 1.33 2.14 5.81
CA LEU A 12 2.39 1.51 5.02
C LEU A 12 3.71 2.24 5.26
N HIS A 13 4.80 1.49 5.44
CA HIS A 13 6.15 2.05 5.52
C HIS A 13 7.04 1.48 4.42
N LEU A 14 7.83 2.34 3.80
CA LEU A 14 8.94 1.96 2.93
C LEU A 14 10.25 2.05 3.72
N TRP A 15 10.92 0.91 3.88
CA TRP A 15 12.19 0.80 4.59
C TRP A 15 13.37 0.71 3.62
N ASN A 16 14.43 1.44 3.92
CA ASN A 16 15.74 1.23 3.34
C ASN A 16 16.52 0.22 4.19
N LEU A 17 16.85 -0.93 3.60
CA LEU A 17 17.67 -1.97 4.23
C LEU A 17 19.10 -2.00 3.68
N ARG A 18 19.51 -1.02 2.86
CA ARG A 18 20.89 -0.94 2.33
C ARG A 18 21.86 -0.28 3.30
N GLN A 19 21.34 0.42 4.32
CA GLN A 19 22.14 1.07 5.35
C GLN A 19 22.45 0.09 6.50
N ARG A 20 23.47 0.41 7.30
CA ARG A 20 23.87 -0.40 8.48
C ARG A 20 22.71 -0.61 9.47
N ARG A 21 21.76 0.33 9.52
CA ARG A 21 20.53 0.23 10.30
C ARG A 21 19.34 0.43 9.36
N PRO A 22 18.31 -0.43 9.42
CA PRO A 22 17.05 -0.18 8.73
C PRO A 22 16.50 1.20 9.08
N ALA A 23 16.08 1.95 8.07
CA ALA A 23 15.49 3.27 8.23
C ALA A 23 14.19 3.38 7.43
N ILE A 24 13.18 4.02 8.00
CA ILE A 24 11.96 4.38 7.27
C ILE A 24 12.30 5.54 6.33
N LEU A 25 12.04 5.37 5.05
CA LEU A 25 12.15 6.42 4.04
C LEU A 25 10.84 7.20 3.92
N HIS A 26 9.73 6.48 3.82
CA HIS A 26 8.41 7.05 3.62
C HIS A 26 7.35 6.28 4.40
N SER A 27 6.28 6.99 4.73
CA SER A 27 5.11 6.47 5.41
C SER A 27 3.85 6.96 4.69
N LEU A 28 2.89 6.08 4.50
CA LEU A 28 1.62 6.38 3.84
C LEU A 28 0.49 5.84 4.71
N LYS A 29 -0.31 6.76 5.27
CA LYS A 29 -1.43 6.41 6.14
C LYS A 29 -2.71 6.26 5.34
N PHE A 30 -3.39 5.12 5.48
CA PHE A 30 -4.74 4.95 4.97
C PHE A 30 -5.73 5.46 6.02
N ASN A 31 -6.53 6.45 5.64
CA ASN A 31 -7.54 7.04 6.51
C ASN A 31 -8.90 6.45 6.17
N ARG A 32 -9.62 5.91 7.17
CA ARG A 32 -10.98 5.32 7.04
C ARG A 32 -11.07 4.05 6.18
N GLU A 33 -9.93 3.51 5.77
CA GLU A 33 -9.79 2.29 4.99
C GLU A 33 -8.82 1.37 5.72
N ARG A 34 -9.33 0.27 6.29
CA ARG A 34 -8.51 -0.70 7.02
C ARG A 34 -7.80 -1.62 6.03
N ILE A 35 -6.48 -1.75 6.13
CA ILE A 35 -5.69 -2.59 5.22
C ILE A 35 -5.86 -4.07 5.60
N THR A 36 -6.20 -4.90 4.62
CA THR A 36 -6.40 -6.33 4.80
C THR A 36 -5.44 -7.18 3.97
N PHE A 37 -4.95 -6.65 2.86
CA PHE A 37 -4.06 -7.39 1.98
C PHE A 37 -3.11 -6.45 1.22
N CYS A 38 -1.91 -6.94 0.93
CA CYS A 38 -0.93 -6.23 0.11
C CYS A 38 -0.31 -7.21 -0.88
N HIS A 39 -0.23 -6.81 -2.15
CA HIS A 39 0.45 -7.58 -3.19
C HIS A 39 1.32 -6.67 -4.05
N LEU A 40 2.62 -6.99 -4.10
CA LEU A 40 3.58 -6.37 -5.00
C LEU A 40 4.07 -7.44 -5.99
N PRO A 41 3.58 -7.43 -7.24
CA PRO A 41 4.08 -8.34 -8.26
C PRO A 41 5.58 -8.15 -8.49
N PHE A 42 6.27 -9.24 -8.85
CA PHE A 42 7.70 -9.19 -9.15
C PHE A 42 7.98 -8.15 -10.25
N GLN A 43 9.00 -7.30 -10.03
CA GLN A 43 9.40 -6.19 -10.91
C GLN A 43 8.35 -5.10 -11.15
N SER A 44 7.19 -5.15 -10.49
CA SER A 44 6.19 -4.09 -10.59
C SER A 44 6.61 -2.85 -9.79
N LYS A 45 6.19 -1.69 -10.30
CA LYS A 45 6.26 -0.40 -9.59
C LYS A 45 4.98 -0.09 -8.81
N TRP A 46 4.00 -0.98 -8.88
CA TRP A 46 2.67 -0.80 -8.33
C TRP A 46 2.39 -1.85 -7.26
N LEU A 47 2.12 -1.35 -6.05
CA LEU A 47 1.65 -2.12 -4.91
C LEU A 47 0.13 -2.05 -4.88
N TYR A 48 -0.52 -3.21 -4.85
CA TYR A 48 -1.96 -3.32 -4.65
C TYR A 48 -2.27 -3.47 -3.18
N VAL A 49 -3.17 -2.63 -2.68
CA VAL A 49 -3.57 -2.59 -1.27
C VAL A 49 -5.07 -2.84 -1.20
N GLY A 50 -5.43 -4.02 -0.70
CA GLY A 50 -6.81 -4.40 -0.44
C GLY A 50 -7.26 -3.86 0.91
N THR A 51 -8.51 -3.40 0.98
CA THR A 51 -9.10 -2.88 2.21
C THR A 51 -10.27 -3.74 2.69
N GLU A 52 -10.64 -3.60 3.96
CA GLU A 52 -11.78 -4.31 4.57
C GLU A 52 -13.11 -3.97 3.90
N ARG A 53 -13.22 -2.78 3.30
CA ARG A 53 -14.38 -2.41 2.49
C ARG A 53 -14.45 -3.17 1.17
N GLY A 54 -13.42 -3.93 0.82
CA GLY A 54 -13.30 -4.64 -0.46
C GLY A 54 -12.67 -3.79 -1.57
N ASN A 55 -12.24 -2.56 -1.29
CA ASN A 55 -11.61 -1.70 -2.30
C ASN A 55 -10.17 -2.12 -2.56
N THR A 56 -9.69 -1.88 -3.77
CA THR A 56 -8.27 -2.03 -4.11
C THR A 56 -7.67 -0.67 -4.47
N HIS A 57 -6.77 -0.19 -3.62
CA HIS A 57 -5.97 1.00 -3.88
C HIS A 57 -4.67 0.61 -4.58
N ILE A 58 -4.18 1.48 -5.44
CA ILE A 58 -2.94 1.27 -6.18
C ILE A 58 -1.93 2.32 -5.70
N VAL A 59 -0.80 1.87 -5.17
CA VAL A 59 0.28 2.72 -4.64
C VAL A 59 1.51 2.58 -5.55
N ASN A 60 2.12 3.71 -5.93
CA ASN A 60 3.40 3.68 -6.62
C ASN A 60 4.54 3.50 -5.60
N ILE A 61 5.41 2.50 -5.77
CA ILE A 61 6.48 2.24 -4.78
C ILE A 61 7.74 3.11 -4.98
N GLU A 62 7.88 3.77 -6.13
CA GLU A 62 9.02 4.67 -6.38
C GLU A 62 8.79 6.04 -5.74
N SER A 63 7.57 6.58 -5.84
CA SER A 63 7.19 7.83 -5.19
C SER A 63 6.56 7.63 -3.79
N PHE A 64 6.11 6.41 -3.49
CA PHE A 64 5.38 6.04 -2.28
C PHE A 64 4.08 6.85 -2.05
N VAL A 65 3.37 7.14 -3.14
CA VAL A 65 2.10 7.89 -3.15
C VAL A 65 0.97 7.01 -3.71
N LEU A 66 -0.24 7.22 -3.19
CA LEU A 66 -1.47 6.68 -3.80
C LEU A 66 -1.61 7.18 -5.23
N SER A 67 -1.90 6.27 -6.16
CA SER A 67 -2.36 6.67 -7.48
C SER A 67 -3.76 7.28 -7.39
N GLY A 68 -4.17 8.00 -8.44
CA GLY A 68 -5.56 8.46 -8.58
C GLY A 68 -6.56 7.34 -8.90
N TYR A 69 -6.09 6.11 -9.13
CA TYR A 69 -6.94 4.97 -9.46
C TYR A 69 -7.23 4.12 -8.22
N VAL A 70 -8.51 3.80 -8.04
CA VAL A 70 -9.02 2.89 -7.02
C VAL A 70 -10.06 2.00 -7.67
N ILE A 71 -9.97 0.68 -7.47
CA ILE A 71 -11.03 -0.24 -7.86
C ILE A 71 -12.03 -0.31 -6.71
N MET A 72 -13.19 0.33 -6.89
CA MET A 72 -14.25 0.43 -5.89
C MET A 72 -15.21 -0.76 -5.99
N TRP A 73 -14.74 -1.97 -5.66
CA TRP A 73 -15.56 -3.18 -5.71
C TRP A 73 -16.83 -3.07 -4.84
N ASN A 74 -16.74 -2.34 -3.74
CA ASN A 74 -17.87 -2.14 -2.83
C ASN A 74 -19.05 -1.38 -3.45
N LYS A 75 -18.78 -0.56 -4.48
CA LYS A 75 -19.79 0.17 -5.25
C LYS A 75 -20.18 -0.56 -6.53
N ALA A 76 -19.41 -1.57 -6.93
CA ALA A 76 -19.70 -2.33 -8.15
C ALA A 76 -20.86 -3.33 -7.98
N ILE A 77 -21.27 -3.61 -6.74
CA ILE A 77 -22.28 -4.62 -6.39
C ILE A 77 -23.62 -3.98 -5.98
N GLU A 78 -23.75 -2.64 -6.05
CA GLU A 78 -25.07 -1.99 -5.97
C GLU A 78 -25.82 -2.26 -7.28
N LEU A 79 -26.60 -3.34 -7.31
CA LEU A 79 -27.45 -3.79 -8.41
C LEU A 79 -28.88 -3.99 -7.90
#